data_AF-A0AAV6HJN1-F1
#
_entry.id   AF-A0AAV6HJN1-F1
#
_cell.length_a   1.000
_cell.length_b   1.000
_cell.length_c   1.000
_cell.angle_alpha   90.00
_cell.angle_beta   90.00
_cell.angle_gamma   90.00
#
_symmetry.space_group_name_H-M   'P 1'
#
loop_
_entity.id
_entity.type
_entity.pdbx_description
1 polymer ?
#
loop_
_entity_poly.entity_id
_entity_poly.type
_entity_poly.pdbx_seq_one_letter_code
_entity_poly.pdbx_strand_id
1 'polypeptide(L)'
;MGTQRNGYRKETFILSVDVGTTSIRCHVYDKEAKIRGTCTHKVSLLYPEPGRVEMDPEELWQSFVTVVKGAVQDSGFQMWQMEAIGISTQRATFTTWDRKTGHPFHNFISWQDLRAAELVKSWNQSCTMKSIHGVMKVLHFFTRQKRFLAASLVVFSTQHISLRLAWMLSNCPELSKAVNENSCCFGTVDTWLLYKLTKGSVHATDYSNASTTGIFDSYQVAMVVDTSTGTGEEASGWGQLSLVGCHRGAELKFSKVTAAGKKLTLNLLVQVQRDL
;
A
#
# COMPACT_ATOMS: atom_id res chain seq x y z
N MET A 1 56.74 11.05 4.08
CA MET A 1 55.89 10.69 2.94
C MET A 1 54.78 9.77 3.44
N GLY A 2 53.64 10.34 3.83
CA GLY A 2 52.48 9.57 4.28
C GLY A 2 51.68 9.14 3.06
N THR A 3 51.45 7.85 2.91
CA THR A 3 50.66 7.26 1.83
C THR A 3 49.21 7.75 1.94
N GLN A 4 48.79 8.63 1.03
CA GLN A 4 47.37 8.84 0.77
C GLN A 4 46.79 7.51 0.29
N ARG A 5 46.09 6.80 1.18
CA ARG A 5 45.15 5.75 0.76
C ARG A 5 44.10 6.46 -0.09
N ASN A 6 44.09 6.19 -1.38
CA ASN A 6 43.07 6.67 -2.33
C ASN A 6 41.68 6.58 -1.69
N GLY A 7 41.16 7.72 -1.26
CA GLY A 7 39.87 7.87 -0.59
C GLY A 7 38.73 7.77 -1.58
N TYR A 8 38.63 6.67 -2.32
CA TYR A 8 37.49 6.42 -3.20
C TYR A 8 36.30 6.01 -2.34
N ARG A 9 35.67 7.00 -1.67
CA ARG A 9 34.32 6.81 -1.16
C ARG A 9 33.43 6.59 -2.38
N LYS A 10 32.98 5.34 -2.56
CA LYS A 10 32.00 4.99 -3.59
C LYS A 10 30.82 5.96 -3.45
N GLU A 11 30.63 6.81 -4.45
CA GLU A 11 29.49 7.73 -4.45
C GLU A 11 28.19 6.92 -4.44
N THR A 12 27.32 7.28 -3.52
CA THR A 12 26.01 6.66 -3.32
C THR A 12 24.91 7.66 -3.63
N PHE A 13 23.81 7.15 -4.14
CA PHE A 13 22.67 7.91 -4.62
C PHE A 13 21.38 7.34 -4.05
N ILE A 14 20.31 8.14 -4.08
CA ILE A 14 18.99 7.74 -3.61
C ILE A 14 18.03 7.75 -4.79
N LEU A 15 17.22 6.68 -4.91
CA LEU A 15 16.09 6.65 -5.82
C LEU A 15 14.84 7.21 -5.12
N SER A 16 14.06 8.01 -5.83
CA SER A 16 12.69 8.30 -5.44
C SER A 16 11.74 7.88 -6.55
N VAL A 17 10.69 7.14 -6.23
CA VAL A 17 9.63 6.79 -7.18
C VAL A 17 8.31 7.36 -6.71
N ASP A 18 7.67 8.14 -7.56
CA ASP A 18 6.35 8.72 -7.38
C ASP A 18 5.35 8.04 -8.34
N VAL A 19 4.50 7.17 -7.78
CA VAL A 19 3.46 6.44 -8.49
C VAL A 19 2.16 7.25 -8.43
N GLY A 20 2.02 8.22 -9.33
CA GLY A 20 0.84 9.06 -9.42
C GLY A 20 -0.34 8.39 -10.12
N THR A 21 -1.37 9.19 -10.40
CA THR A 21 -2.57 8.76 -11.15
C THR A 21 -2.40 8.82 -12.66
N THR A 22 -1.54 9.73 -13.13
CA THR A 22 -1.35 10.01 -14.56
C THR A 22 0.00 9.52 -15.05
N SER A 23 1.00 9.52 -14.17
CA SER A 23 2.36 9.09 -14.49
C SER A 23 3.04 8.46 -13.28
N ILE A 24 3.99 7.59 -13.57
CA ILE A 24 4.97 7.07 -12.64
C ILE A 24 6.29 7.76 -12.97
N ARG A 25 6.95 8.33 -11.97
CA ARG A 25 8.20 9.07 -12.14
C ARG A 25 9.26 8.52 -11.22
N CYS A 26 10.48 8.42 -11.72
CA CYS A 26 11.65 8.08 -10.92
C CYS A 26 12.72 9.14 -11.08
N HIS A 27 13.34 9.53 -9.97
CA HIS A 27 14.50 10.41 -9.93
C HIS A 27 15.65 9.74 -9.18
N VAL A 28 16.87 9.99 -9.65
CA VAL A 28 18.12 9.67 -8.95
C VAL A 28 18.65 10.96 -8.31
N TYR A 29 18.89 10.95 -7.01
CA TYR A 29 19.42 12.09 -6.26
C TYR A 29 20.85 11.83 -5.78
N ASP A 30 21.71 12.86 -5.89
CA ASP A 30 22.99 12.93 -5.18
C ASP A 30 22.83 13.42 -3.74
N LYS A 31 23.96 13.56 -3.03
CA LYS A 31 23.98 13.96 -1.60
C LYS A 31 23.58 15.41 -1.38
N GLU A 32 23.66 16.22 -2.42
CA GLU A 32 23.23 17.61 -2.47
C GLU A 32 21.77 17.74 -2.91
N ALA A 33 21.04 16.63 -3.03
CA ALA A 33 19.65 16.54 -3.48
C ALA A 33 19.42 17.07 -4.90
N LYS A 34 20.44 17.02 -5.77
CA LYS A 34 20.29 17.34 -7.20
C LYS A 34 19.85 16.10 -7.96
N ILE A 35 18.95 16.31 -8.92
CA ILE A 35 18.49 15.25 -9.82
C ILE A 35 19.62 14.95 -10.81
N ARG A 36 20.08 13.70 -10.79
CA ARG A 36 21.14 13.19 -11.68
C ARG A 36 20.59 12.39 -12.85
N GLY A 37 19.39 11.82 -12.72
CA GLY A 37 18.70 11.13 -13.78
C GLY A 37 17.20 11.06 -13.52
N THR A 38 16.43 10.96 -14.59
CA THR A 38 14.98 10.97 -14.55
C THR A 38 14.39 9.98 -15.55
N CYS A 39 13.26 9.37 -15.19
CA CYS A 39 12.46 8.65 -16.16
C CYS A 39 10.99 8.74 -15.75
N THR A 40 10.12 8.80 -16.74
CA THR A 40 8.67 8.91 -16.54
C THR A 40 7.96 7.95 -17.46
N HIS A 41 6.94 7.28 -16.95
CA HIS A 41 6.04 6.44 -17.72
C HIS A 41 4.60 6.86 -17.45
N LYS A 42 3.74 6.81 -18.47
CA LYS A 42 2.31 7.11 -18.30
C LYS A 42 1.63 5.97 -17.54
N VAL A 43 0.67 6.29 -16.67
CA VAL A 43 -0.18 5.29 -16.03
C VAL A 43 -1.31 4.92 -16.99
N SER A 44 -1.52 3.63 -17.20
CA SER A 44 -2.67 3.09 -17.92
C SER A 44 -3.80 2.81 -16.95
N LEU A 45 -4.95 3.41 -17.21
CA LEU A 45 -6.18 3.19 -16.46
C LEU A 45 -7.15 2.37 -17.31
N LEU A 46 -7.83 1.43 -16.67
CA LEU A 46 -8.87 0.60 -17.26
C LEU A 46 -10.23 1.12 -16.80
N TYR A 47 -11.18 1.17 -17.73
CA TYR A 47 -12.56 1.63 -17.48
C TYR A 47 -13.54 0.54 -17.92
N PRO A 48 -13.67 -0.57 -17.17
CA PRO A 48 -14.47 -1.71 -17.59
C PRO A 48 -15.97 -1.39 -17.65
N GLU A 49 -16.45 -0.51 -16.78
CA GLU A 49 -17.85 -0.06 -16.72
C GLU A 49 -17.91 1.42 -16.30
N PRO A 50 -19.04 2.12 -16.54
CA PRO A 50 -19.24 3.48 -16.05
C PRO A 50 -18.98 3.61 -14.54
N GLY A 51 -18.10 4.53 -14.16
CA GLY A 51 -17.72 4.75 -12.76
C GLY A 51 -16.73 3.73 -12.19
N ARG A 52 -16.35 2.68 -12.93
CA ARG A 52 -15.28 1.76 -12.53
C ARG A 52 -13.95 2.21 -13.10
N VAL A 53 -12.94 2.28 -12.25
CA VAL A 53 -11.59 2.71 -12.59
C VAL A 53 -10.59 1.74 -11.99
N GLU A 54 -9.88 1.03 -12.86
CA GLU A 54 -8.98 -0.05 -12.49
C GLU A 54 -7.56 0.15 -13.04
N MET A 55 -6.59 -0.57 -12.49
CA MET A 55 -5.24 -0.67 -13.03
C MET A 55 -4.75 -2.11 -12.99
N ASP A 56 -4.10 -2.56 -14.07
CA ASP A 56 -3.47 -3.88 -14.11
C ASP A 56 -2.25 -3.91 -13.15
N PRO A 57 -2.21 -4.84 -12.18
CA PRO A 57 -1.12 -4.93 -11.21
C PRO A 57 0.25 -5.27 -11.82
N GLU A 58 0.26 -6.04 -12.91
CA GLU A 58 1.49 -6.43 -13.60
C GLU A 58 1.95 -5.32 -14.54
N GLU A 59 1.04 -4.62 -15.24
CA GLU A 59 1.39 -3.42 -16.01
C GLU A 59 1.99 -2.33 -15.11
N LEU A 60 1.39 -2.11 -13.93
CA LEU A 60 1.92 -1.19 -12.92
C LEU A 60 3.34 -1.60 -12.48
N TRP A 61 3.56 -2.89 -12.23
CA TRP A 61 4.86 -3.42 -11.84
C TRP A 61 5.91 -3.25 -12.94
N GLN A 62 5.58 -3.57 -14.18
CA GLN A 62 6.48 -3.40 -15.32
C GLN A 62 6.81 -1.92 -15.56
N SER A 63 5.82 -1.03 -15.43
CA SER A 63 6.01 0.41 -15.54
C SER A 63 6.92 0.93 -14.42
N PHE A 64 6.74 0.48 -13.19
CA PHE A 64 7.61 0.79 -12.05
C PHE A 64 9.07 0.36 -12.31
N VAL A 65 9.28 -0.89 -12.74
CA VAL A 65 10.63 -1.40 -13.06
C VAL A 65 11.26 -0.62 -14.21
N THR A 66 10.46 -0.24 -15.21
CA THR A 66 10.91 0.54 -16.37
C THR A 66 11.40 1.93 -15.95
N VAL A 67 10.64 2.66 -15.14
CA VAL A 67 11.07 4.00 -14.71
C VAL A 67 12.29 3.97 -13.80
N VAL A 68 12.40 2.96 -12.92
CA VAL A 68 13.58 2.82 -12.05
C VAL A 68 14.83 2.56 -12.89
N LYS A 69 14.77 1.60 -13.81
CA LYS A 69 15.89 1.30 -14.71
C LYS A 69 16.23 2.49 -15.61
N GLY A 70 15.22 3.14 -16.16
CA GLY A 70 15.37 4.31 -17.02
C GLY A 70 16.06 5.47 -16.32
N ALA A 71 15.66 5.80 -15.08
CA ALA A 71 16.26 6.91 -14.35
C ALA A 71 17.72 6.65 -13.98
N VAL A 72 18.06 5.40 -13.67
CA VAL A 72 19.45 5.00 -13.37
C VAL A 72 20.29 5.04 -14.63
N GLN A 73 19.77 4.53 -15.76
CA GLN A 73 20.45 4.62 -17.04
C GLN A 73 20.69 6.07 -17.47
N ASP A 74 19.67 6.92 -17.36
CA ASP A 74 19.74 8.36 -17.67
C ASP A 74 20.80 9.08 -16.81
N SER A 75 20.95 8.66 -15.54
CA SER A 75 21.99 9.23 -14.66
C SER A 75 23.42 8.85 -15.01
N GLY A 76 23.63 7.85 -15.87
CA GLY A 76 24.94 7.28 -16.17
C GLY A 76 25.54 6.43 -15.03
N PHE A 77 24.80 6.23 -13.94
CA PHE A 77 25.21 5.43 -12.80
C PHE A 77 24.70 3.99 -12.88
N GLN A 78 25.14 3.18 -11.91
CA GLN A 78 24.83 1.76 -11.84
C GLN A 78 23.92 1.47 -10.65
N MET A 79 23.02 0.48 -10.77
CA MET A 79 22.05 0.15 -9.72
C MET A 79 22.70 -0.14 -8.35
N TRP A 80 23.92 -0.69 -8.31
CA TRP A 80 24.65 -0.96 -7.06
C TRP A 80 25.21 0.28 -6.35
N GLN A 81 25.08 1.47 -6.96
CA GLN A 81 25.39 2.75 -6.34
C GLN A 81 24.15 3.38 -5.69
N MET A 82 22.97 2.81 -5.93
CA MET A 82 21.74 3.23 -5.26
C MET A 82 21.72 2.63 -3.85
N GLU A 83 21.70 3.48 -2.84
CA GLU A 83 21.75 3.09 -1.42
C GLU A 83 20.36 2.84 -0.85
N ALA A 84 19.37 3.60 -1.31
CA ALA A 84 17.99 3.51 -0.87
C ALA A 84 17.01 3.85 -2.00
N ILE A 85 15.76 3.42 -1.81
CA ILE A 85 14.61 3.81 -2.64
C ILE A 85 13.50 4.35 -1.75
N GLY A 86 13.07 5.58 -2.00
CA GLY A 86 11.83 6.14 -1.45
C GLY A 86 10.68 5.88 -2.41
N ILE A 87 9.54 5.42 -1.90
CA ILE A 87 8.34 5.15 -2.70
C ILE A 87 7.21 6.03 -2.17
N SER A 88 6.62 6.81 -3.07
CA SER A 88 5.39 7.58 -2.86
C SER A 88 4.35 7.06 -3.85
N THR A 89 3.10 6.94 -3.42
CA THR A 89 2.03 6.36 -4.25
C THR A 89 0.75 7.16 -4.15
N GLN A 90 -0.08 7.09 -5.20
CA GLN A 90 -1.50 7.43 -5.07
C GLN A 90 -2.12 6.60 -3.94
N ARG A 91 -2.83 7.28 -3.06
CA ARG A 91 -3.43 6.67 -1.87
C ARG A 91 -4.80 6.10 -2.21
N ALA A 92 -5.33 5.27 -1.32
CA ALA A 92 -6.66 4.64 -1.46
C ALA A 92 -6.86 3.76 -2.72
N THR A 93 -5.85 3.54 -3.55
CA THR A 93 -5.88 2.50 -4.58
C THR A 93 -5.36 1.19 -3.99
N PHE A 94 -6.13 0.10 -4.10
CA PHE A 94 -5.83 -1.16 -3.42
C PHE A 94 -6.02 -2.38 -4.32
N THR A 95 -5.38 -3.48 -3.95
CA THR A 95 -5.62 -4.81 -4.52
C THR A 95 -5.53 -5.88 -3.43
N THR A 96 -5.89 -7.11 -3.80
CA THR A 96 -5.73 -8.31 -2.99
C THR A 96 -5.03 -9.39 -3.81
N TRP A 97 -4.26 -10.24 -3.16
CA TRP A 97 -3.48 -11.28 -3.83
C TRP A 97 -3.29 -12.51 -2.96
N ASP A 98 -3.05 -13.65 -3.58
CA ASP A 98 -2.69 -14.87 -2.86
C ASP A 98 -1.26 -14.77 -2.31
N ARG A 99 -1.08 -15.06 -1.02
CA ARG A 99 0.19 -14.96 -0.30
C ARG A 99 1.29 -15.85 -0.87
N LYS A 100 0.94 -17.04 -1.37
CA LYS A 100 1.94 -18.04 -1.79
C LYS A 100 2.41 -17.78 -3.20
N THR A 101 1.48 -17.48 -4.09
CA THR A 101 1.72 -17.29 -5.52
C THR A 101 2.05 -15.85 -5.86
N GLY A 102 1.60 -14.89 -5.04
CA GLY A 102 1.64 -13.48 -5.37
C GLY A 102 0.71 -13.11 -6.52
N HIS A 103 -0.28 -13.95 -6.87
CA HIS A 103 -1.23 -13.65 -7.94
C HIS A 103 -2.37 -12.76 -7.44
N PRO A 104 -2.63 -11.60 -8.06
CA PRO A 104 -3.77 -10.75 -7.70
C PRO A 104 -5.11 -11.45 -7.99
N PHE A 105 -6.08 -11.31 -7.09
CA PHE A 105 -7.44 -11.81 -7.33
C PHE A 105 -8.25 -10.88 -8.24
N HIS A 106 -7.82 -9.63 -8.37
CA HIS A 106 -8.44 -8.62 -9.22
C HIS A 106 -7.44 -7.50 -9.53
N ASN A 107 -7.79 -6.66 -10.51
CA ASN A 107 -7.06 -5.43 -10.79
C ASN A 107 -7.02 -4.50 -9.57
N PHE A 108 -6.07 -3.57 -9.54
CA PHE A 108 -6.14 -2.48 -8.58
C PHE A 108 -7.44 -1.71 -8.76
N ILE A 109 -8.16 -1.48 -7.66
CA ILE A 109 -9.35 -0.62 -7.65
C ILE A 109 -8.89 0.79 -7.30
N SER A 110 -8.98 1.71 -8.26
CA SER A 110 -8.53 3.10 -8.11
C SER A 110 -9.32 3.84 -7.04
N TRP A 111 -8.72 4.83 -6.39
CA TRP A 111 -9.40 5.75 -5.48
C TRP A 111 -10.56 6.52 -6.14
N GLN A 112 -10.56 6.62 -7.48
CA GLN A 112 -11.63 7.26 -8.27
C GLN A 112 -12.84 6.35 -8.49
N ASP A 113 -12.73 5.07 -8.15
CA ASP A 113 -13.74 4.07 -8.45
C ASP A 113 -15.01 4.26 -7.59
N LEU A 114 -16.16 4.21 -8.27
CA LEU A 114 -17.48 4.44 -7.70
C LEU A 114 -18.32 3.16 -7.58
N ARG A 115 -17.75 1.96 -7.77
CA ARG A 115 -18.51 0.69 -7.72
C ARG A 115 -19.23 0.47 -6.38
N ALA A 116 -18.68 1.03 -5.31
CA ALA A 116 -19.25 0.95 -3.97
C ALA A 116 -20.17 2.14 -3.62
N ALA A 117 -20.56 3.01 -4.56
CA ALA A 117 -21.35 4.20 -4.26
C ALA A 117 -22.71 3.87 -3.62
N GLU A 118 -23.43 2.87 -4.13
CA GLU A 118 -24.69 2.43 -3.53
C GLU A 118 -24.48 1.77 -2.15
N LEU A 119 -23.37 1.05 -1.98
CA LEU A 119 -23.01 0.48 -0.69
C LEU A 119 -22.70 1.59 0.34
N VAL A 120 -21.97 2.63 -0.06
CA VAL A 120 -21.70 3.82 0.77
C VAL A 120 -23.01 4.52 1.16
N LYS A 121 -23.90 4.75 0.20
CA LYS A 121 -25.18 5.41 0.43
C LYS A 121 -26.06 4.61 1.40
N SER A 122 -26.19 3.30 1.20
CA SER A 122 -26.97 2.43 2.09
C SER A 122 -26.39 2.36 3.50
N TRP A 123 -25.07 2.24 3.65
CA TRP A 123 -24.41 2.27 4.96
C TRP A 123 -24.64 3.58 5.71
N ASN A 124 -24.46 4.72 5.05
CA ASN A 124 -24.67 6.04 5.67
C ASN A 124 -26.12 6.29 6.06
N GLN A 125 -27.09 5.67 5.37
CA GLN A 125 -28.52 5.81 5.65
C GLN A 125 -29.05 4.78 6.65
N SER A 126 -28.25 3.74 6.96
CA SER A 126 -28.63 2.62 7.83
C SER A 126 -29.00 3.05 9.25
N CYS A 127 -29.89 2.28 9.88
CA CYS A 127 -30.25 2.47 11.29
C CYS A 127 -29.01 2.27 12.19
N THR A 128 -28.13 1.33 11.84
CA THR A 128 -26.88 1.06 12.54
C THR A 128 -25.99 2.31 12.60
N MET A 129 -25.75 2.97 11.46
CA MET A 129 -24.90 4.17 11.42
C MET A 129 -25.52 5.32 12.24
N LYS A 130 -26.83 5.55 12.10
CA LYS A 130 -27.54 6.56 12.89
C LYS A 130 -27.47 6.27 14.40
N SER A 131 -27.54 4.99 14.78
CA SER A 131 -27.42 4.56 16.18
C SER A 131 -26.00 4.78 16.70
N ILE A 132 -24.97 4.45 15.92
CA ILE A 132 -23.57 4.72 16.26
C ILE A 132 -23.37 6.23 16.48
N HIS A 133 -23.83 7.08 15.56
CA HIS A 133 -23.72 8.53 15.72
C HIS A 133 -24.41 9.02 17.01
N GLY A 134 -25.61 8.53 17.29
CA GLY A 134 -26.35 8.86 18.51
C GLY A 134 -25.60 8.45 19.79
N VAL A 135 -25.19 7.18 19.87
CA VAL A 135 -24.44 6.63 21.02
C VAL A 135 -23.12 7.38 21.22
N MET A 136 -22.36 7.63 20.17
CA MET A 136 -21.07 8.32 20.25
C MET A 136 -21.24 9.78 20.68
N LYS A 137 -22.32 10.45 20.26
CA LYS A 137 -22.63 11.81 20.71
C LYS A 137 -22.98 11.85 22.20
N VAL A 138 -23.73 10.86 22.69
CA VAL A 138 -24.04 10.71 24.13
C VAL A 138 -22.76 10.43 24.92
N LEU A 139 -21.92 9.50 24.46
CA LEU A 139 -20.63 9.21 25.10
C LEU A 139 -19.72 10.43 25.12
N HIS A 140 -19.66 11.22 24.04
CA HIS A 140 -18.93 12.47 24.03
C HIS A 140 -19.48 13.47 25.05
N PHE A 141 -20.79 13.59 25.19
CA PHE A 141 -21.42 14.51 26.15
C PHE A 141 -20.98 14.22 27.59
N PHE A 142 -20.96 12.94 27.99
CA PHE A 142 -20.54 12.53 29.33
C PHE A 142 -19.03 12.54 29.54
N THR A 143 -18.25 12.05 28.58
CA THR A 143 -16.79 11.87 28.75
C THR A 143 -15.96 13.07 28.30
N ARG A 144 -16.54 13.96 27.48
CA ARG A 144 -15.87 15.09 26.79
C ARG A 144 -14.66 14.69 25.95
N GLN A 145 -14.49 13.40 25.63
CA GLN A 145 -13.38 12.92 24.82
C GLN A 145 -13.63 13.21 23.33
N LYS A 146 -12.64 13.80 22.65
CA LYS A 146 -12.73 14.17 21.23
C LYS A 146 -12.89 12.97 20.28
N ARG A 147 -12.40 11.78 20.66
CA ARG A 147 -12.54 10.56 19.87
C ARG A 147 -14.01 10.19 19.60
N PHE A 148 -14.88 10.37 20.60
CA PHE A 148 -16.30 10.06 20.46
C PHE A 148 -17.03 11.12 19.62
N LEU A 149 -16.61 12.37 19.70
CA LEU A 149 -17.11 13.41 18.79
C LEU A 149 -16.73 13.08 17.35
N ALA A 150 -15.47 12.71 17.09
CA ALA A 150 -15.02 12.29 15.77
C ALA A 150 -15.81 11.08 15.26
N ALA A 151 -15.96 10.04 16.08
CA ALA A 151 -16.77 8.86 15.75
C ALA A 151 -18.24 9.20 15.45
N SER A 152 -18.82 10.18 16.15
CA SER A 152 -20.20 10.62 15.91
C SER A 152 -20.42 11.35 14.59
N LEU A 153 -19.34 11.74 13.90
CA LEU A 153 -19.36 12.50 12.65
C LEU A 153 -18.81 11.68 11.47
N VAL A 154 -18.46 10.41 11.67
CA VAL A 154 -17.92 9.56 10.60
C VAL A 154 -18.97 9.33 9.52
N VAL A 155 -18.62 9.65 8.28
CA VAL A 155 -19.42 9.37 7.10
C VAL A 155 -18.55 8.58 6.14
N PHE A 156 -19.07 7.46 5.65
CA PHE A 156 -18.34 6.69 4.65
C PHE A 156 -18.40 7.39 3.28
N SER A 157 -17.34 7.21 2.51
CA SER A 157 -17.15 7.75 1.17
C SER A 157 -16.50 6.66 0.32
N THR A 158 -16.75 6.68 -0.99
CA THR A 158 -16.08 5.78 -1.96
C THR A 158 -14.57 5.98 -1.97
N GLN A 159 -14.08 7.13 -1.50
CA GLN A 159 -12.64 7.40 -1.34
C GLN A 159 -11.99 6.46 -0.31
N HIS A 160 -12.73 5.97 0.69
CA HIS A 160 -12.20 4.98 1.63
C HIS A 160 -12.15 3.59 0.97
N ILE A 161 -11.16 2.79 1.36
CA ILE A 161 -11.01 1.43 0.82
C ILE A 161 -12.06 0.49 1.43
N SER A 162 -12.42 0.68 2.71
CA SER A 162 -13.28 -0.24 3.48
C SER A 162 -14.50 -0.76 2.71
N LEU A 163 -15.32 0.13 2.15
CA LEU A 163 -16.53 -0.28 1.44
C LEU A 163 -16.26 -0.76 0.01
N ARG A 164 -15.18 -0.31 -0.65
CA ARG A 164 -14.76 -0.93 -1.92
C ARG A 164 -14.22 -2.35 -1.72
N LEU A 165 -13.50 -2.60 -0.62
CA LEU A 165 -13.05 -3.94 -0.24
C LEU A 165 -14.23 -4.84 0.11
N ALA A 166 -15.19 -4.36 0.90
CA ALA A 166 -16.43 -5.08 1.19
C ALA A 166 -17.19 -5.47 -0.10
N TRP A 167 -17.27 -4.53 -1.06
CA TRP A 167 -17.86 -4.83 -2.36
C TRP A 167 -17.08 -5.94 -3.09
N MET A 168 -15.74 -5.89 -3.10
CA MET A 168 -14.93 -6.94 -3.74
C MET A 168 -15.12 -8.31 -3.09
N LEU A 169 -15.22 -8.37 -1.76
CA LEU A 169 -15.46 -9.62 -1.03
C LEU A 169 -16.80 -10.28 -1.40
N SER A 170 -17.84 -9.47 -1.63
CA SER A 170 -19.16 -9.98 -2.03
C SER A 170 -19.25 -10.35 -3.51
N ASN A 171 -18.43 -9.76 -4.38
CA ASN A 171 -18.54 -9.90 -5.83
C ASN A 171 -17.43 -10.75 -6.47
N CYS A 172 -16.37 -11.10 -5.72
CA CYS A 172 -15.28 -11.95 -6.18
C CYS A 172 -15.24 -13.25 -5.34
N PRO A 173 -15.84 -14.37 -5.84
CA PRO A 173 -15.90 -15.63 -5.10
C PRO A 173 -14.52 -16.19 -4.74
N GLU A 174 -13.55 -16.05 -5.64
CA GLU A 174 -12.17 -16.51 -5.41
C GLU A 174 -11.51 -15.77 -4.24
N LEU A 175 -11.70 -14.45 -4.17
CA LEU A 175 -11.23 -13.63 -3.06
C LEU A 175 -11.90 -14.06 -1.75
N SER A 176 -13.23 -14.23 -1.75
CA SER A 176 -13.98 -14.67 -0.56
C SER A 176 -13.46 -16.01 -0.02
N LYS A 177 -13.23 -16.98 -0.92
CA LYS A 177 -12.64 -18.26 -0.58
C LYS A 177 -11.23 -18.11 0.00
N ALA A 178 -10.37 -17.32 -0.63
CA ALA A 178 -9.00 -17.11 -0.16
C ALA A 178 -8.92 -16.41 1.21
N VAL A 179 -9.89 -15.54 1.51
CA VAL A 179 -10.01 -14.91 2.83
C VAL A 179 -10.44 -15.92 3.89
N ASN A 180 -11.36 -16.83 3.57
CA ASN A 180 -11.75 -17.92 4.48
C ASN A 180 -10.62 -18.93 4.72
N GLU A 181 -9.75 -19.13 3.73
CA GLU A 181 -8.57 -20.01 3.82
C GLU A 181 -7.32 -19.32 4.40
N ASN A 182 -7.43 -18.04 4.80
CA ASN A 182 -6.31 -17.21 5.30
C ASN A 182 -5.10 -17.16 4.34
N SER A 183 -5.34 -17.35 3.04
CA SER A 183 -4.33 -17.29 1.98
C SER A 183 -4.25 -15.91 1.32
N CYS A 184 -5.22 -15.03 1.59
CA CYS A 184 -5.29 -13.70 1.02
C CYS A 184 -4.41 -12.66 1.75
N CYS A 185 -3.71 -11.84 0.96
CA CYS A 185 -3.09 -10.59 1.36
C CYS A 185 -3.89 -9.40 0.81
N PHE A 186 -3.89 -8.30 1.54
CA PHE A 186 -4.49 -7.03 1.15
C PHE A 186 -3.45 -5.91 1.24
N GLY A 187 -3.52 -4.92 0.36
CA GLY A 187 -2.68 -3.75 0.48
C GLY A 187 -2.99 -2.65 -0.53
N THR A 188 -2.51 -1.46 -0.20
CA THR A 188 -2.41 -0.33 -1.12
C THR A 188 -1.22 -0.51 -2.07
N VAL A 189 -1.07 0.41 -3.03
CA VAL A 189 -0.02 0.32 -4.06
C VAL A 189 1.39 0.21 -3.47
N ASP A 190 1.70 0.97 -2.41
CA ASP A 190 2.97 0.91 -1.68
C ASP A 190 3.24 -0.49 -1.12
N THR A 191 2.24 -1.10 -0.48
CA THR A 191 2.35 -2.42 0.13
C THR A 191 2.62 -3.50 -0.92
N TRP A 192 1.92 -3.41 -2.05
CA TRP A 192 2.12 -4.32 -3.17
C TRP A 192 3.50 -4.18 -3.81
N LEU A 193 3.96 -2.94 -4.05
CA LEU A 193 5.29 -2.69 -4.61
C LEU A 193 6.39 -3.19 -3.67
N LEU A 194 6.24 -2.99 -2.37
CA LEU A 194 7.14 -3.52 -1.35
C LEU A 194 7.15 -5.05 -1.37
N TYR A 195 5.97 -5.68 -1.43
CA TYR A 195 5.83 -7.12 -1.56
C TYR A 195 6.56 -7.65 -2.82
N LYS A 196 6.38 -7.00 -3.98
CA LYS A 196 7.05 -7.39 -5.24
C LYS A 196 8.56 -7.18 -5.19
N LEU A 197 9.04 -6.05 -4.68
CA LEU A 197 10.47 -5.75 -4.51
C LEU A 197 11.17 -6.75 -3.58
N THR A 198 10.45 -7.18 -2.53
CA THR A 198 10.97 -8.07 -1.49
C THR A 198 10.68 -9.55 -1.78
N LYS A 199 10.09 -9.86 -2.94
CA LYS A 199 9.68 -11.22 -3.36
C LYS A 199 8.82 -11.93 -2.29
N GLY A 200 7.93 -11.17 -1.66
CA GLY A 200 6.98 -11.63 -0.66
C GLY A 200 7.51 -11.71 0.77
N SER A 201 8.76 -11.33 1.03
CA SER A 201 9.30 -11.34 2.40
C SER A 201 8.75 -10.22 3.29
N VAL A 202 8.26 -9.11 2.71
CA VAL A 202 7.70 -7.99 3.47
C VAL A 202 6.28 -7.67 3.00
N HIS A 203 5.38 -7.58 3.97
CA HIS A 203 4.00 -7.13 3.80
C HIS A 203 3.75 -5.99 4.80
N ALA A 204 4.08 -4.76 4.40
CA ALA A 204 4.07 -3.57 5.26
C ALA A 204 3.56 -2.33 4.50
N THR A 205 3.04 -1.36 5.25
CA THR A 205 2.58 -0.05 4.78
C THR A 205 3.01 1.02 5.78
N ASP A 206 2.98 2.27 5.36
CA ASP A 206 3.19 3.41 6.23
C ASP A 206 1.85 3.97 6.77
N TYR A 207 1.94 4.81 7.82
CA TYR A 207 0.76 5.40 8.44
C TYR A 207 -0.07 6.26 7.48
N SER A 208 0.58 6.93 6.52
CA SER A 208 -0.14 7.80 5.59
C SER A 208 -1.01 7.00 4.62
N ASN A 209 -0.51 5.88 4.07
CA ASN A 209 -1.34 4.99 3.25
C ASN A 209 -2.40 4.28 4.10
N ALA A 210 -2.03 3.74 5.27
CA ALA A 210 -2.95 3.08 6.19
C ALA A 210 -4.15 3.96 6.55
N SER A 211 -3.94 5.25 6.80
CA SER A 211 -5.00 6.20 7.17
C SER A 211 -6.11 6.33 6.10
N THR A 212 -5.81 6.06 4.84
CA THR A 212 -6.79 6.18 3.73
C THR A 212 -7.67 4.94 3.57
N THR A 213 -7.34 3.86 4.26
CA THR A 213 -8.09 2.60 4.17
C THR A 213 -9.50 2.71 4.75
N GLY A 214 -9.71 3.60 5.72
CA GLY A 214 -10.96 3.67 6.50
C GLY A 214 -11.09 2.57 7.57
N ILE A 215 -10.03 1.78 7.79
CA ILE A 215 -9.93 0.71 8.81
C ILE A 215 -8.69 0.91 9.69
N PHE A 216 -8.17 2.13 9.80
CA PHE A 216 -7.02 2.49 10.63
C PHE A 216 -7.44 3.49 11.71
N ASP A 217 -7.18 3.17 12.98
CA ASP A 217 -7.39 4.09 14.10
C ASP A 217 -6.13 4.94 14.28
N SER A 218 -6.22 6.22 13.93
CA SER A 218 -5.11 7.16 14.07
C SER A 218 -4.79 7.55 15.52
N TYR A 219 -5.70 7.31 16.47
CA TYR A 219 -5.43 7.54 17.89
C TYR A 219 -4.61 6.40 18.50
N GLN A 220 -4.82 5.17 18.03
CA GLN A 220 -4.11 3.98 18.52
C GLN A 220 -2.96 3.55 17.61
N VAL A 221 -2.88 4.10 16.40
CA VAL A 221 -1.85 3.78 15.41
C VAL A 221 -1.90 2.28 15.06
N ALA A 222 -3.11 1.74 14.95
CA ALA A 222 -3.40 0.33 14.73
C ALA A 222 -4.50 0.15 13.69
N MET A 223 -4.45 -0.95 12.95
CA MET A 223 -5.56 -1.33 12.09
C MET A 223 -6.72 -1.84 12.93
N VAL A 224 -7.92 -1.32 12.68
CA VAL A 224 -9.16 -1.76 13.31
C VAL A 224 -9.65 -3.00 12.57
N VAL A 225 -9.39 -4.17 13.16
CA VAL A 225 -10.04 -5.43 12.79
C VAL A 225 -10.93 -5.80 13.96
N ASP A 226 -12.23 -5.83 13.74
CA ASP A 226 -13.11 -6.46 14.71
C ASP A 226 -12.82 -7.97 14.67
N THR A 227 -12.20 -8.48 15.73
CA THR A 227 -11.90 -9.91 15.90
C THR A 227 -12.67 -10.51 17.08
N SER A 228 -13.69 -9.84 17.62
CA SER A 228 -14.41 -10.36 18.78
C SER A 228 -15.91 -10.04 18.81
N THR A 229 -16.70 -11.13 18.75
CA THR A 229 -18.01 -11.36 19.40
C THR A 229 -19.29 -10.87 18.74
N GLY A 230 -19.88 -11.75 17.92
CA GLY A 230 -21.32 -11.90 17.78
C GLY A 230 -21.70 -13.38 17.98
N THR A 231 -22.18 -13.73 19.16
CA THR A 231 -22.92 -14.98 19.40
C THR A 231 -24.20 -14.96 18.56
N GLY A 232 -24.39 -15.92 17.67
CA GLY A 232 -25.66 -16.18 16.99
C GLY A 232 -25.67 -15.88 15.48
N GLU A 233 -25.55 -16.95 14.69
CA GLU A 233 -26.13 -17.21 13.35
C GLU A 233 -26.05 -16.20 12.17
N GLU A 234 -25.44 -15.02 12.26
CA GLU A 234 -25.28 -14.10 11.09
C GLU A 234 -23.82 -13.67 10.78
N ALA A 235 -22.82 -14.43 11.22
CA ALA A 235 -21.40 -14.13 10.98
C ALA A 235 -20.72 -15.17 10.06
N SER A 236 -21.07 -15.21 8.77
CA SER A 236 -20.49 -16.18 7.81
C SER A 236 -19.65 -15.56 6.68
N GLY A 237 -19.13 -14.33 6.82
CA GLY A 237 -18.53 -13.59 5.70
C GLY A 237 -17.11 -13.03 5.87
N TRP A 238 -16.56 -12.97 7.09
CA TRP A 238 -15.29 -12.30 7.35
C TRP A 238 -14.24 -13.29 7.85
N GLY A 239 -13.57 -13.99 6.91
CA GLY A 239 -12.35 -14.74 7.20
C GLY A 239 -11.19 -13.83 7.62
N GLN A 240 -10.10 -14.41 8.15
CA GLN A 240 -8.99 -13.65 8.72
C GLN A 240 -8.10 -13.10 7.58
N LEU A 241 -8.45 -11.91 7.09
CA LEU A 241 -7.60 -11.17 6.16
C LEU A 241 -6.28 -10.83 6.88
N SER A 242 -5.14 -11.26 6.34
CA SER A 242 -3.86 -10.81 6.87
C SER A 242 -3.73 -9.33 6.60
N LEU A 243 -3.81 -8.55 7.66
CA LEU A 243 -3.59 -7.13 7.60
C LEU A 243 -2.11 -6.79 7.54
N VAL A 244 -1.87 -5.62 6.95
CA VAL A 244 -0.55 -5.04 6.80
C VAL A 244 -0.03 -4.56 8.16
N GLY A 245 1.22 -4.92 8.50
CA GLY A 245 1.92 -4.33 9.64
C GLY A 245 2.32 -2.88 9.34
N CYS A 246 2.01 -1.95 10.24
CA CYS A 246 2.39 -0.55 10.07
C CYS A 246 3.74 -0.29 10.74
N HIS A 247 4.75 0.10 9.95
CA HIS A 247 6.11 0.32 10.45
C HIS A 247 6.57 1.76 10.19
N ARG A 248 7.28 2.35 11.16
CA ARG A 248 8.04 3.59 10.94
C ARG A 248 9.24 3.25 10.06
N GLY A 249 9.16 3.55 8.76
CA GLY A 249 10.29 3.43 7.83
C GLY A 249 10.83 2.01 7.73
N ALA A 250 10.38 1.24 6.74
CA ALA A 250 11.10 0.03 6.36
C ALA A 250 12.44 0.45 5.73
N GLU A 251 13.54 0.38 6.50
CA GLU A 251 14.87 0.64 5.99
C GLU A 251 15.31 -0.56 5.13
N LEU A 252 15.21 -0.42 3.82
CA LEU A 252 15.64 -1.43 2.86
C LEU A 252 17.13 -1.24 2.55
N LYS A 253 18.00 -2.02 3.19
CA LYS A 253 19.42 -2.07 2.82
C LYS A 253 19.62 -3.02 1.65
N PHE A 254 19.99 -2.47 0.50
CA PHE A 254 20.39 -3.25 -0.67
C PHE A 254 21.75 -3.93 -0.40
N SER A 255 21.80 -5.25 -0.45
CA SER A 255 23.07 -5.99 -0.32
C SER A 255 23.42 -6.74 -1.61
N LYS A 256 24.65 -6.54 -2.07
CA LYS A 256 25.43 -7.23 -3.12
C LYS A 256 24.63 -7.90 -4.26
N VAL A 257 24.63 -7.27 -5.44
CA VAL A 257 24.26 -7.90 -6.72
C VAL A 257 25.29 -8.99 -7.05
N THR A 258 24.87 -10.25 -7.09
CA THR A 258 25.70 -11.35 -7.61
C THR A 258 25.21 -11.71 -9.00
N ALA A 259 26.05 -11.49 -10.00
CA ALA A 259 25.77 -11.92 -11.37
C ALA A 259 26.20 -13.38 -11.52
N ALA A 260 25.23 -14.29 -11.53
CA ALA A 260 25.44 -15.66 -11.98
C ALA A 260 24.37 -15.95 -13.05
N GLY A 261 24.81 -16.04 -14.31
CA GLY A 261 24.04 -16.57 -15.46
C GLY A 261 22.62 -16.02 -15.67
N LYS A 262 22.47 -14.99 -16.53
CA LYS A 262 21.21 -14.49 -17.13
C LYS A 262 20.01 -14.21 -16.20
N LYS A 263 20.16 -14.28 -14.88
CA LYS A 263 19.15 -13.92 -13.87
C LYS A 263 19.75 -12.96 -12.85
N LEU A 264 19.27 -11.71 -12.84
CA LEU A 264 19.56 -10.75 -11.78
C LEU A 264 18.79 -11.15 -10.51
N THR A 265 19.51 -11.57 -9.48
CA THR A 265 18.94 -11.86 -8.16
C THR A 265 19.30 -10.73 -7.20
N LEU A 266 18.32 -9.88 -6.86
CA LEU A 266 18.42 -8.96 -5.72
C LEU A 266 18.30 -9.77 -4.42
N ASN A 267 19.32 -9.69 -3.56
CA ASN A 267 19.31 -10.20 -2.20
C ASN A 267 19.04 -9.01 -1.25
N LEU A 268 17.84 -8.98 -0.71
CA LEU A 268 17.36 -7.92 0.16
C LEU A 268 17.53 -8.35 1.61
N LEU A 269 18.21 -7.54 2.43
CA LEU A 269 18.35 -7.78 3.85
C LEU A 269 17.49 -6.75 4.56
N VAL A 270 16.32 -7.18 5.05
CA VAL A 270 15.36 -6.34 5.74
C VAL A 270 15.73 -6.32 7.22
N GLN A 271 16.30 -5.22 7.70
CA GLN A 271 16.40 -4.99 9.15
C GLN A 271 15.07 -4.38 9.61
N VAL A 272 14.21 -5.21 10.18
CA VAL A 272 13.06 -4.73 10.97
C VAL A 272 13.63 -4.22 12.28
N GLN A 273 13.75 -2.90 12.43
CA GLN A 273 14.08 -2.31 13.72
C GLN A 273 12.88 -2.50 14.65
N ARG A 274 12.92 -3.54 15.48
CA ARG A 274 12.03 -3.69 16.63
C ARG A 274 12.54 -2.74 17.69
N ASP A 275 11.97 -1.53 17.74
CA ASP A 275 12.16 -0.71 18.93
C ASP A 275 11.31 -1.33 20.06
N LEU A 276 11.98 -1.53 21.20
CA LEU A 276 11.47 -2.08 22.46
C LEU A 276 10.31 -1.27 23.05
#